data_AF-U5VS61-F1
#
_entry.id   AF-U5VS61-F1
#
_cell.length_a   1.000
_cell.length_b   1.000
_cell.length_c   1.000
_cell.angle_alpha   90.00
_cell.angle_beta   90.00
_cell.angle_gamma   90.00
#
_symmetry.space_group_name_H-M   'P 1'
#
loop_
_entity.id
_entity.type
_entity.pdbx_description
1 polymer ?
#
loop_
_entity_poly.entity_id
_entity_poly.type
_entity_poly.pdbx_seq_one_letter_code
_entity_poly.pdbx_strand_id
1 'polypeptide(L)' 'MTSKAQDPRTTAETMHETAEALERSEDILHRSADNSPDEATRHRLHELGHAVTREAKDIERRADAL' A
#
# COMPACT_ATOMS: atom_id res chain seq x y z
N MET A 1 -1.33 -26.18 23.44
CA MET A 1 -1.97 -24.96 22.90
C MET A 1 -1.69 -24.95 21.41
N THR A 2 -2.62 -25.47 20.61
CA THR A 2 -2.48 -25.59 19.16
C THR A 2 -2.49 -24.20 18.54
N SER A 3 -1.39 -23.82 17.88
CA SER A 3 -1.36 -22.68 16.96
C SER A 3 -2.51 -22.87 15.99
N LYS A 4 -3.57 -22.08 16.17
CA LYS A 4 -4.61 -21.96 15.18
C LYS A 4 -3.95 -21.20 14.03
N ALA A 5 -3.47 -21.93 13.02
CA ALA A 5 -3.07 -21.32 11.77
C ALA A 5 -4.17 -20.34 11.37
N GLN A 6 -3.84 -19.06 11.14
CA GLN A 6 -4.80 -18.08 10.64
C GLN A 6 -5.48 -18.69 9.41
N ASP A 7 -6.81 -18.62 9.38
CA ASP A 7 -7.60 -19.09 8.25
C ASP A 7 -7.11 -18.31 7.02
N PRO A 8 -6.72 -18.97 5.91
CA PRO A 8 -6.22 -18.29 4.71
C PRO A 8 -7.12 -17.15 4.25
N ARG A 9 -8.44 -17.27 4.46
CA ARG A 9 -9.41 -16.20 4.15
C ARG A 9 -9.23 -14.96 5.01
N THR A 10 -9.01 -15.14 6.32
CA THR A 10 -8.74 -14.01 7.23
C THR A 10 -7.42 -13.33 6.92
N THR A 11 -6.43 -14.09 6.42
CA THR A 11 -5.16 -13.53 5.95
C THR A 11 -5.34 -12.74 4.66
N ALA A 12 -6.08 -13.28 3.68
CA ALA A 12 -6.39 -12.57 2.44
C ALA A 12 -7.17 -11.27 2.69
N GLU A 13 -8.19 -11.30 3.55
CA GLU A 13 -8.96 -10.10 3.95
C GLU A 13 -8.06 -9.02 4.55
N THR A 14 -7.19 -9.40 5.51
CA THR A 14 -6.24 -8.45 6.13
C THR A 14 -5.28 -7.85 5.09
N MET A 15 -4.88 -8.65 4.10
CA MET A 15 -3.99 -8.20 3.04
C MET A 15 -4.70 -7.22 2.08
N HIS A 16 -5.96 -7.47 1.72
CA HIS A 16 -6.76 -6.51 0.95
C HIS A 16 -6.92 -5.18 1.70
N GLU A 17 -7.27 -5.22 2.98
CA GLU A 17 -7.37 -4.00 3.81
C GLU A 17 -6.04 -3.24 3.88
N THR A 18 -4.92 -3.97 3.93
CA THR A 18 -3.58 -3.38 3.92
C THR A 18 -3.29 -2.72 2.57
N ALA A 19 -3.62 -3.37 1.45
CA ALA A 19 -3.44 -2.80 0.12
C ALA A 19 -4.26 -1.49 -0.04
N GLU A 20 -5.54 -1.50 0.35
CA GLU A 20 -6.38 -0.30 0.34
C GLU A 20 -5.81 0.84 1.20
N ALA A 21 -5.23 0.52 2.36
CA ALA A 21 -4.60 1.52 3.23
C ALA A 21 -3.35 2.13 2.58
N LEU A 22 -2.59 1.35 1.83
CA LEU A 22 -1.45 1.83 1.06
C LEU A 22 -1.89 2.71 -0.12
N GLU A 23 -2.96 2.36 -0.83
CA GLU A 23 -3.53 3.22 -1.88
C GLU A 23 -3.95 4.59 -1.34
N ARG A 24 -4.66 4.62 -0.20
CA ARG A 24 -4.99 5.89 0.49
C ARG A 24 -3.74 6.69 0.89
N SER A 25 -2.64 6.02 1.21
CA SER A 25 -1.37 6.67 1.54
C SER A 25 -0.69 7.25 0.31
N GLU A 26 -0.78 6.58 -0.84
CA GLU A 26 -0.29 7.12 -2.12
C GLU A 26 -1.05 8.39 -2.53
N ASP A 27 -2.37 8.42 -2.40
CA ASP A 27 -3.18 9.61 -2.67
C ASP A 27 -2.71 10.82 -1.84
N ILE A 28 -2.37 10.59 -0.55
CA ILE A 28 -1.85 11.63 0.34
C ILE A 28 -0.47 12.09 -0.12
N LEU A 29 0.40 11.18 -0.54
CA LEU A 29 1.75 11.50 -1.03
C LEU A 29 1.68 12.33 -2.31
N HIS A 30 0.82 11.97 -3.26
CA HIS A 30 0.61 12.74 -4.48
C HIS A 30 0.05 14.12 -4.20
N ARG A 31 -0.97 14.24 -3.35
CA ARG A 31 -1.48 15.55 -2.94
C ARG A 31 -0.41 16.38 -2.24
N SER A 32 0.45 15.76 -1.45
CA SER A 32 1.55 16.46 -0.78
C SER A 32 2.62 16.92 -1.79
N ALA A 33 2.89 16.10 -2.82
CA ALA A 33 3.80 16.44 -3.91
C ALA A 33 3.30 17.65 -4.70
N ASP A 34 2.01 17.65 -5.08
CA ASP A 34 1.38 18.72 -5.85
C ASP A 34 1.35 20.06 -5.11
N ASN A 35 1.30 20.02 -3.78
CA ASN A 35 1.33 21.21 -2.92
C ASN A 35 2.75 21.63 -2.52
N SER A 36 3.79 20.86 -2.85
CA SER A 36 5.16 21.18 -2.49
C SER A 36 5.73 22.27 -3.41
N PRO A 37 6.21 23.41 -2.87
CA PRO A 37 6.91 24.42 -3.66
C PRO A 37 8.35 24.01 -4.01
N ASP A 38 8.88 22.98 -3.34
CA ASP A 38 10.23 22.45 -3.60
C ASP A 38 10.18 21.29 -4.59
N GLU A 39 10.86 21.47 -5.72
CA GLU A 39 10.90 20.51 -6.83
C GLU A 39 11.50 19.16 -6.43
N ALA A 40 12.56 19.18 -5.62
CA ALA A 40 13.21 17.95 -5.17
C ALA A 40 12.28 17.15 -4.25
N THR A 41 11.55 17.83 -3.36
CA THR A 41 10.54 17.23 -2.49
C THR A 41 9.37 16.69 -3.31
N ARG A 42 8.88 17.44 -4.30
CA ARG A 42 7.82 16.99 -5.22
C ARG A 42 8.21 15.68 -5.92
N HIS A 43 9.42 15.62 -6.49
CA HIS A 43 9.93 14.43 -7.14
C HIS A 43 10.00 13.24 -6.18
N ARG A 44 10.58 13.42 -4.99
CA ARG A 44 10.70 12.36 -3.97
C ARG A 44 9.34 11.83 -3.52
N LEU A 45 8.35 12.71 -3.35
CA LEU A 45 7.01 12.32 -2.93
C LEU A 45 6.28 11.53 -4.02
N HIS A 46 6.43 11.90 -5.29
CA HIS A 46 5.92 11.08 -6.40
C HIS A 46 6.60 9.71 -6.48
N GLU A 47 7.94 9.66 -6.39
CA GLU A 47 8.68 8.40 -6.38
C GLU A 47 8.24 7.49 -5.23
N LEU A 48 8.02 8.06 -4.05
CA LEU A 48 7.51 7.33 -2.90
C LEU A 48 6.07 6.84 -3.12
N GLY A 49 5.19 7.68 -3.68
CA GLY A 49 3.83 7.28 -4.07
C GLY A 49 3.85 6.08 -5.01
N HIS A 50 4.66 6.12 -6.08
CA HIS A 50 4.81 5.01 -7.00
C HIS A 50 5.39 3.74 -6.35
N ALA A 51 6.27 3.86 -5.36
CA ALA A 51 6.74 2.72 -4.58
C ALA A 51 5.62 2.12 -3.73
N VAL A 52 4.81 2.94 -3.08
CA VAL A 52 3.65 2.52 -2.27
C VAL A 52 2.61 1.82 -3.16
N THR A 53 2.27 2.34 -4.33
CA THR A 53 1.34 1.67 -5.28
C THR A 53 1.85 0.29 -5.69
N ARG A 54 3.16 0.15 -5.93
CA ARG A 54 3.75 -1.15 -6.29
C ARG A 54 3.60 -2.16 -5.16
N GLU A 55 3.90 -1.76 -3.93
CA GLU A 55 3.72 -2.65 -2.77
C GLU A 55 2.25 -3.03 -2.56
N ALA A 56 1.32 -2.07 -2.68
CA ALA A 56 -0.13 -2.33 -2.58
C ALA A 56 -0.56 -3.42 -3.57
N LYS A 57 -0.20 -3.26 -4.86
CA LYS A 57 -0.50 -4.24 -5.90
C LYS A 57 0.16 -5.60 -5.66
N ASP A 58 1.37 -5.61 -5.09
CA ASP A 58 2.07 -6.85 -4.76
C ASP A 58 1.36 -7.60 -3.63
N ILE A 59 0.84 -6.88 -2.64
CA ILE A 59 0.03 -7.44 -1.56
C ILE A 59 -1.30 -7.95 -2.10
N GLU A 60 -2.01 -7.20 -2.95
CA GLU A 60 -3.26 -7.68 -3.57
C GLU A 60 -3.04 -8.98 -4.34
N ARG A 61 -2.03 -9.06 -5.19
CA ARG A 61 -1.74 -10.28 -5.96
C ARG A 61 -1.40 -11.48 -5.07
N ARG A 62 -0.80 -11.24 -3.90
CA ARG A 62 -0.54 -12.31 -2.93
C ARG A 62 -1.82 -12.70 -2.19
N ALA A 63 -2.70 -11.74 -1.89
CA ALA A 63 -3.99 -12.00 -1.26
C ALA A 63 -4.91 -12.84 -2.17
N ASP A 64 -4.96 -12.49 -3.46
CA ASP A 64 -5.70 -13.22 -4.49
C ASP A 64 -5.21 -14.67 -4.69
N ALA A 65 -3.99 -14.97 -4.24
CA ALA A 65 -3.36 -16.28 -4.38
C ALA A 65 -3.48 -17.18 -3.14
N LEU A 66 -4.12 -16.71 -2.06
CA LEU A 66 -4.38 -17.46 -0.82
C LEU A 66 -5.72 -18.21 -0.85
#